data_AF-A0A1M6N9I7-F1
#
_entry.id   AF-A0A1M6N9I7-F1
#
_cell.length_a   1.000
_cell.length_b   1.000
_cell.length_c   1.000
_cell.angle_alpha   90.00
_cell.angle_beta   90.00
_cell.angle_gamma   90.00
#
_symmetry.space_group_name_H-M   'P 1'
#
loop_
_entity.id
_entity.type
_entity.pdbx_description
1 polymer ?
#
loop_
_entity_poly.entity_id
_entity_poly.type
_entity_poly.pdbx_seq_one_letter_code
_entity_poly.pdbx_strand_id
1 'polypeptide(L)' 'AINIAKVEHWLSQPKEARKPFSMTDIKTMNHNRLLLQRFIDVFGVNAYSAKNRNHVNELIYYGTIAA' A
#
# COMPACT_ATOMS: atom_id res chain seq x y z
N ALA A 1 13.14 -12.05 3.17
CA ALA A 1 12.22 -10.99 2.70
C ALA A 1 10.85 -11.53 2.27
N ILE A 2 10.76 -12.56 1.40
CA ILE A 2 9.48 -13.08 0.88
C ILE A 2 8.53 -13.58 1.98
N ASN A 3 9.03 -14.39 2.91
CA ASN A 3 8.19 -14.93 3.99
C ASN A 3 7.60 -13.83 4.88
N ILE A 4 8.39 -12.79 5.19
CA ILE A 4 7.93 -11.63 5.98
C ILE A 4 6.82 -10.89 5.23
N ALA A 5 7.03 -10.58 3.95
CA ALA A 5 6.02 -9.92 3.11
C ALA A 5 4.71 -10.72 3.03
N LYS A 6 4.80 -12.05 2.93
CA LYS A 6 3.65 -12.94 2.86
C LYS A 6 2.90 -13.02 4.19
N VAL A 7 3.61 -13.07 5.32
CA VAL A 7 2.98 -13.03 6.65
C VAL A 7 2.27 -11.70 6.88
N GLU A 8 2.96 -10.60 6.61
CA GLU A 8 2.48 -9.25 6.93
C GLU A 8 1.30 -8.81 6.05
N HIS A 9 1.38 -9.04 4.74
CA HIS A 9 0.42 -8.45 3.79
C HIS A 9 -0.60 -9.44 3.22
N TRP A 10 -0.32 -10.75 3.25
CA TRP A 10 -1.18 -11.76 2.63
C TRP A 10 -1.88 -12.65 3.65
N LEU A 11 -1.16 -13.18 4.64
CA LEU A 11 -1.75 -14.02 5.68
C LEU A 11 -2.62 -13.23 6.67
N SER A 12 -2.40 -11.92 6.80
CA SER A 12 -3.21 -11.01 7.62
C SER A 12 -4.63 -10.82 7.08
N GLN A 13 -4.88 -11.10 5.81
CA GLN A 13 -6.21 -11.02 5.19
C GLN A 13 -7.05 -12.27 5.55
N PRO A 14 -8.39 -12.17 5.64
CA PRO A 14 -9.29 -13.32 5.73
C PRO A 14 -9.06 -14.29 4.56
N LYS A 15 -9.17 -15.60 4.79
CA LYS A 15 -8.86 -16.62 3.77
C LYS A 15 -9.68 -16.42 2.50
N GLU A 16 -10.93 -15.98 2.66
CA GLU A 16 -11.92 -15.77 1.61
C GLU A 16 -11.59 -14.55 0.73
N ALA A 17 -10.81 -13.60 1.26
CA ALA A 17 -10.42 -12.36 0.58
C ALA A 17 -8.99 -12.38 0.03
N ARG A 18 -8.23 -13.47 0.26
CA ARG A 18 -6.83 -13.59 -0.19
C ARG A 18 -6.75 -13.78 -1.70
N LYS A 19 -6.40 -12.72 -2.41
CA LYS A 19 -5.93 -12.79 -3.81
C LYS A 19 -4.60 -13.57 -3.88
N PRO A 20 -4.15 -14.06 -5.05
CA PRO A 20 -2.82 -14.68 -5.18
C PRO A 20 -1.69 -13.75 -4.67
N PHE A 21 -0.71 -14.33 -3.97
CA PHE A 21 0.42 -13.55 -3.47
C PHE A 21 1.31 -13.07 -4.62
N SER A 22 1.59 -11.77 -4.67
CA SER A 22 2.42 -11.14 -5.69
C SER A 22 3.49 -10.28 -5.02
N MET A 23 4.76 -10.70 -5.13
CA MET A 23 5.88 -9.92 -4.60
C MET A 23 6.05 -8.59 -5.34
N THR A 24 5.69 -8.54 -6.62
CA THR A 24 5.71 -7.29 -7.40
C THR A 24 4.75 -6.27 -6.80
N ASP A 25 3.51 -6.67 -6.48
CA ASP A 25 2.53 -5.76 -5.89
C ASP A 25 2.96 -5.27 -4.50
N ILE A 26 3.56 -6.15 -3.67
CA ILE A 26 4.09 -5.73 -2.37
C ILE A 26 5.20 -4.68 -2.52
N LYS A 27 6.10 -4.88 -3.49
CA LYS A 27 7.18 -3.92 -3.74
C LYS A 27 6.63 -2.58 -4.24
N THR A 28 5.72 -2.60 -5.21
CA THR A 28 5.08 -1.39 -5.73
C THR A 28 4.38 -0.61 -4.62
N MET A 29 3.56 -1.30 -3.82
CA MET A 29 2.83 -0.69 -2.70
C MET A 29 3.78 -0.05 -1.67
N ASN A 30 4.85 -0.74 -1.28
CA ASN A 30 5.80 -0.20 -0.30
C ASN A 30 6.65 0.94 -0.88
N HIS A 31 6.99 0.88 -2.16
CA HIS A 31 7.64 1.99 -2.85
C HIS A 31 6.76 3.24 -2.86
N ASN A 32 5.49 3.09 -3.24
CA ASN A 32 4.52 4.18 -3.26
C ASN A 32 4.35 4.79 -1.87
N ARG A 33 4.23 3.97 -0.82
CA ARG A 33 4.15 4.47 0.57
C ARG A 33 5.34 5.34 0.95
N LEU A 34 6.56 4.91 0.61
CA LEU A 34 7.77 5.67 0.95
C LEU A 34 7.81 7.03 0.26
N LEU A 35 7.46 7.08 -1.03
CA LEU A 35 7.41 8.33 -1.79
C LEU A 35 6.30 9.27 -1.29
N LEU A 36 5.11 8.72 -1.04
CA LEU A 36 3.98 9.50 -0.51
C LEU A 36 4.31 10.06 0.87
N GLN A 37 4.90 9.26 1.76
CA GLN A 37 5.31 9.72 3.08
C GLN A 37 6.30 10.89 2.95
N ARG A 38 7.31 10.75 2.08
CA ARG A 38 8.27 11.83 1.85
C ARG A 38 7.62 13.10 1.32
N PHE A 39 6.68 12.97 0.38
CA PHE A 39 5.92 14.10 -0.16
C PHE A 39 5.10 14.78 0.94
N ILE A 40 4.37 14.00 1.73
CA ILE A 40 3.56 14.50 2.85
C ILE A 40 4.43 15.25 3.86
N ASP A 41 5.57 14.69 4.25
CA ASP A 41 6.49 15.28 5.22
C ASP A 41 7.10 16.59 4.72
N VAL A 42 7.48 16.65 3.45
CA VAL A 42 8.11 17.85 2.85
C VAL A 42 7.09 18.98 2.67
N PHE A 43 5.86 18.66 2.29
CA PHE A 43 4.84 19.67 1.94
C PHE A 43 3.80 19.92 3.03
N GLY A 44 3.88 19.23 4.17
CA GLY A 44 2.95 19.40 5.30
C GLY A 44 1.50 19.01 4.97
N VAL A 45 1.30 18.07 4.06
CA VAL A 45 -0.04 17.69 3.59
C VAL A 45 -0.77 16.85 4.64
N ASN A 46 -1.98 17.25 5.05
CA ASN A 46 -2.81 16.40 5.91
C ASN A 46 -3.41 15.22 5.14
N ALA A 47 -2.66 14.12 5.10
CA ALA A 47 -3.05 12.86 4.45
C ALA A 47 -4.27 12.18 5.08
N TYR A 48 -4.52 12.42 6.38
CA TYR A 48 -5.60 11.76 7.13
C TYR A 48 -6.89 12.58 7.18
N SER A 49 -6.95 13.72 6.49
CA SER A 49 -8.20 14.45 6.31
C SER A 49 -9.24 13.58 5.59
N ALA A 50 -10.53 13.78 5.90
CA ALA A 50 -11.61 13.02 5.28
C ALA A 50 -11.58 13.10 3.74
N LYS A 51 -11.14 14.24 3.19
CA LYS A 51 -10.98 14.46 1.75
C LYS A 51 -9.84 13.65 1.16
N ASN A 52 -8.69 13.57 1.83
CA ASN A 52 -7.48 13.00 1.24
C ASN A 52 -7.34 11.50 1.50
N ARG A 53 -7.99 10.95 2.54
CA ARG A 53 -7.82 9.56 2.96
C ARG A 53 -8.02 8.55 1.83
N ASN A 54 -9.07 8.73 1.02
CA ASN A 54 -9.36 7.82 -0.09
C ASN A 54 -8.30 7.92 -1.20
N HIS A 55 -7.89 9.13 -1.55
CA HIS A 55 -6.85 9.36 -2.57
C HIS A 55 -5.48 8.81 -2.12
N VAL A 56 -5.12 8.98 -0.86
CA VAL A 56 -3.87 8.42 -0.32
C VAL A 56 -3.88 6.90 -0.41
N ASN A 57 -5.00 6.25 -0.07
CA ASN A 57 -5.14 4.80 -0.22
C ASN A 57 -5.04 4.35 -1.68
N GLU A 58 -5.70 5.06 -2.60
CA GLU A 58 -5.61 4.77 -4.03
C GLU A 58 -4.16 4.87 -4.54
N LEU A 59 -3.45 5.93 -4.17
CA LEU A 59 -2.04 6.14 -4.55
C LEU A 59 -1.10 5.07 -3.96
N ILE A 60 -1.40 4.54 -2.78
CA ILE A 60 -0.64 3.43 -2.20
C ILE A 60 -0.72 2.18 -3.10
N TYR A 61 -1.90 1.86 -3.64
CA TYR A 61 -2.11 0.67 -4.48
C TYR A 61 -1.95 0.94 -5.98
N TYR A 62 -1.64 2.17 -6.38
CA TYR A 62 -1.48 2.55 -7.77
C TYR A 62 -0.39 1.72 -8.47
N GLY A 63 -0.73 1.15 -9.64
CA GLY A 63 0.18 0.31 -10.42
C GLY A 63 0.34 -1.12 -9.89
N THR A 64 -0.42 -1.53 -8.87
CA THR A 64 -0.56 -2.95 -8.55
C THR A 64 -1.39 -3.64 -9.63
N ILE A 65 -1.08 -4.90 -9.95
CA ILE A 65 -1.70 -5.65 -11.06
C ILE A 65 -3.20 -5.90 -10.82
N ALA A 66 -3.65 -5.80 -9.57
CA ALA A 66 -5.03 -6.03 -9.14
C ALA A 66 -5.54 -4.95 -8.18
N ALA A 67 -5.33 -3.67 -8.54
CA ALA A 67 -5.98 -2.53 -7.89
C ALA A 67 -7.51 -2.69 -7.89
#